data_AF-A0A9P7EKL8-F1
#
_entry.id   AF-A0A9P7EKL8-F1
#
_cell.length_a   1.000
_cell.length_b   1.000
_cell.length_c   1.000
_cell.angle_alpha   90.00
_cell.angle_beta   90.00
_cell.angle_gamma   90.00
#
_symmetry.space_group_name_H-M   'P 1'
#
loop_
_entity.id
_entity.type
_entity.pdbx_description
1 polymer ?
#
loop_
_entity_poly.entity_id
_entity_poly.type
_entity_poly.pdbx_seq_one_letter_code
_entity_poly.pdbx_strand_id
1 'polypeptide(L)'
;MEWKVSHLEFTGYKTIHPIQLIWHDGLEVIKQLFSDPVFANHITFQPHRVNVRNQYLAWKIQDHLPLGAMQIPIILGSNKTPVMRTTGGLEMHPVFITISNLDLEVQSKATL
;
A
#
# COMPACT_ATOMS: atom_id res chain seq x y z
N MET A 1 13.31 -8.44 5.01
CA MET A 1 13.05 -7.48 3.92
C MET A 1 14.23 -6.53 3.85
N GLU A 2 14.82 -6.34 2.68
CA GLU A 2 15.95 -5.43 2.48
C GLU A 2 15.49 -4.16 1.77
N TRP A 3 16.08 -3.02 2.15
CA TRP A 3 15.83 -1.75 1.47
C TRP A 3 16.55 -1.73 0.12
N LYS A 4 15.84 -1.28 -0.91
CA LYS A 4 16.36 -1.08 -2.26
C LYS A 4 16.34 0.40 -2.60
N VAL A 5 17.32 0.83 -3.39
CA VAL A 5 17.40 2.20 -3.91
C VAL A 5 17.45 2.14 -5.43
N SER A 6 16.61 2.94 -6.07
CA SER A 6 16.57 3.06 -7.53
C SER A 6 16.58 4.54 -7.92
N HIS A 7 17.30 4.86 -8.99
CA HIS A 7 17.31 6.21 -9.54
C HIS A 7 16.26 6.29 -10.64
N LEU A 8 15.36 7.26 -10.54
CA LEU A 8 14.28 7.45 -11.49
C LEU A 8 14.64 8.55 -12.48
N GLU A 9 14.54 8.23 -13.76
CA GLU A 9 14.69 9.16 -14.87
C GLU A 9 13.40 9.18 -15.68
N PHE A 10 12.92 10.38 -16.00
CA PHE A 10 11.70 10.57 -16.77
C PHE A 10 12.04 11.21 -18.11
N THR A 11 11.86 10.47 -19.20
CA THR A 11 12.13 10.98 -20.55
C THR A 11 11.32 12.26 -20.80
N GLY A 12 12.01 13.33 -21.21
CA GLY A 12 11.39 14.62 -21.48
C GLY A 12 11.26 15.57 -20.27
N TYR A 13 11.61 15.13 -19.06
CA TYR A 13 11.59 15.97 -17.86
C TYR A 13 13.00 16.12 -17.28
N LYS A 14 13.43 17.36 -17.03
CA LYS A 14 14.67 17.65 -16.31
C LYS A 14 14.35 17.86 -14.84
N THR A 15 14.95 17.05 -13.98
CA THR A 15 14.88 17.23 -12.54
C THR A 15 16.05 18.09 -12.07
N ILE A 16 15.83 18.93 -11.07
CA ILE A 16 16.89 19.79 -10.49
C ILE A 16 17.92 18.93 -9.75
N HIS A 17 17.44 17.85 -9.11
CA HIS A 17 18.24 16.85 -8.42
C HIS A 17 17.83 15.44 -8.88
N PRO A 18 18.72 14.44 -8.79
CA PRO A 18 18.37 13.05 -9.06
C PRO A 18 17.23 12.59 -8.15
N ILE A 19 16.22 11.92 -8.72
CA ILE A 19 15.13 11.34 -7.95
C ILE A 19 15.56 9.94 -7.47
N GLN A 20 15.61 9.77 -6.16
CA GLN A 20 15.88 8.47 -5.53
C GLN A 20 14.58 7.89 -4.99
N LEU A 21 14.26 6.67 -5.43
CA LEU A 21 13.21 5.85 -4.85
C LEU A 21 13.84 4.87 -3.87
N ILE A 22 13.45 4.97 -2.61
CA ILE A 22 13.84 4.04 -1.54
C ILE A 22 12.62 3.16 -1.25
N TRP A 23 12.74 1.85 -1.42
CA TRP A 23 11.58 0.95 -1.41
C TRP A 23 11.91 -0.46 -0.92
N HIS A 24 10.86 -1.17 -0.47
CA HIS A 24 10.86 -2.62 -0.27
C HIS A 24 10.03 -3.29 -1.36
N ASP A 25 10.32 -4.55 -1.64
CA ASP A 25 9.50 -5.34 -2.55
C ASP A 25 8.03 -5.38 -2.09
N GLY A 26 7.13 -4.88 -2.93
CA GLY A 26 5.72 -4.73 -2.57
C GLY A 26 5.06 -6.06 -2.21
N LEU A 27 5.43 -7.16 -2.90
CA LEU A 27 4.87 -8.47 -2.60
C LEU A 27 5.37 -8.99 -1.25
N GLU A 28 6.64 -8.77 -0.92
CA GLU A 28 7.16 -9.09 0.40
C GLU A 28 6.43 -8.29 1.50
N VAL A 29 6.22 -6.99 1.29
CA VAL A 29 5.49 -6.14 2.25
C VAL A 29 4.08 -6.67 2.49
N ILE A 30 3.34 -7.00 1.42
CA ILE A 30 1.99 -7.56 1.55
C ILE A 30 2.00 -8.91 2.28
N LYS A 31 2.95 -9.81 1.96
CA LYS A 31 3.08 -11.10 2.64
C LYS A 31 3.35 -10.93 4.14
N GLN A 32 4.20 -9.98 4.51
CA GLN A 32 4.48 -9.68 5.91
C GLN A 32 3.23 -9.12 6.61
N LEU A 33 2.57 -8.13 6.01
CA LEU A 33 1.35 -7.53 6.57
C LEU A 33 0.25 -8.57 6.78
N PHE A 34 0.07 -9.49 5.84
CA PHE A 34 -0.92 -10.55 5.94
C PHE A 34 -0.56 -11.65 6.95
N SER A 35 0.74 -11.87 7.18
CA SER A 35 1.24 -12.90 8.09
C SER A 35 1.45 -12.41 9.52
N ASP A 36 1.25 -11.10 9.77
CA ASP A 36 1.45 -10.50 11.08
C ASP A 36 0.30 -10.91 12.03
N PRO A 37 0.61 -11.59 13.16
CA PRO A 37 -0.42 -12.03 14.10
C PRO A 37 -1.20 -10.87 14.75
N VAL A 38 -0.66 -9.65 14.77
CA VAL A 38 -1.37 -8.45 15.25
C VAL A 38 -2.64 -8.21 14.44
N PHE A 39 -2.63 -8.58 13.15
CA PHE A 39 -3.75 -8.36 12.24
C PHE A 39 -4.63 -9.58 12.01
N ALA A 40 -4.27 -10.75 12.53
CA ALA A 40 -4.97 -12.01 12.24
C ALA A 40 -6.48 -11.95 12.54
N ASN A 41 -6.88 -11.25 13.60
CA ASN A 41 -8.29 -11.09 13.98
C ASN A 41 -9.00 -9.90 13.31
N HIS A 42 -8.29 -9.16 12.47
CA HIS A 42 -8.75 -7.92 11.84
C HIS A 42 -8.73 -7.99 10.31
N ILE A 43 -8.56 -9.19 9.76
CA ILE A 43 -8.58 -9.44 8.32
C ILE A 43 -9.94 -10.03 7.94
N THR A 44 -10.65 -9.34 7.06
CA THR A 44 -11.86 -9.87 6.44
C THR A 44 -11.49 -10.71 5.21
N PHE A 45 -11.89 -11.99 5.24
CA PHE A 45 -11.56 -12.93 4.16
C PHE A 45 -12.61 -13.04 3.04
N GLN A 46 -13.79 -12.49 3.27
CA GLN A 46 -14.85 -12.43 2.27
C GLN A 46 -15.12 -10.97 1.94
N PRO A 47 -15.07 -10.57 0.65
CA PRO A 47 -15.50 -9.23 0.32
C PRO A 47 -16.97 -9.00 0.78
N HIS A 48 -17.35 -7.75 1.04
CA HIS A 48 -18.73 -7.46 1.45
C HIS A 48 -19.59 -7.20 0.22
N ARG A 49 -20.79 -7.80 0.15
CA ARG A 49 -21.71 -7.56 -0.97
C ARG A 49 -22.48 -6.27 -0.75
N VAL A 50 -21.84 -5.13 -1.03
CA VAL A 50 -22.50 -3.82 -1.00
C VAL A 50 -22.75 -3.36 -2.43
N ASN A 51 -23.93 -2.78 -2.69
CA ASN A 51 -24.41 -2.42 -4.03
C ASN A 51 -23.72 -1.13 -4.54
N VAL A 52 -22.38 -1.14 -4.60
CA VAL A 52 -21.53 -0.02 -5.04
C VAL A 52 -20.67 -0.50 -6.20
N ARG A 53 -20.55 0.32 -7.24
CA ARG A 53 -19.97 -0.03 -8.56
C ARG A 53 -18.62 -0.76 -8.50
N ASN A 54 -17.74 -0.37 -7.58
CA ASN A 54 -16.40 -0.93 -7.44
C ASN A 54 -16.37 -2.29 -6.71
N GLN A 55 -17.29 -2.53 -5.77
CA GLN A 55 -17.37 -3.80 -5.03
C GLN A 55 -17.96 -4.92 -5.89
N TYR A 56 -18.79 -4.58 -6.86
CA TYR A 56 -19.33 -5.55 -7.83
C TYR A 56 -18.24 -6.25 -8.66
N LEU A 57 -17.18 -5.52 -9.04
CA LEU A 57 -16.06 -6.09 -9.80
C LEU A 57 -15.21 -7.04 -8.92
N ALA A 58 -14.94 -6.65 -7.68
CA ALA A 58 -14.22 -7.51 -6.72
C ALA A 58 -14.96 -8.85 -6.52
N TRP A 59 -16.30 -8.80 -6.44
CA TRP A 59 -17.14 -9.99 -6.31
C TRP A 59 -17.03 -10.93 -7.52
N LYS A 60 -17.08 -10.39 -8.73
CA LYS A 60 -16.89 -11.18 -9.97
C LYS A 60 -15.52 -11.84 -10.01
N ILE A 61 -14.47 -11.12 -9.62
CA ILE A 61 -13.12 -11.68 -9.62
C ILE A 61 -13.03 -12.82 -8.60
N GLN A 62 -13.57 -12.62 -7.39
CA GLN A 62 -13.55 -13.62 -6.33
C GLN A 62 -14.31 -14.90 -6.69
N ASP A 63 -15.40 -14.82 -7.46
CA ASP A 63 -16.19 -15.97 -7.92
C ASP A 63 -15.43 -16.86 -8.92
N HIS A 64 -14.44 -16.30 -9.61
CA HIS A 64 -13.58 -17.04 -10.55
C HIS A 64 -12.28 -17.57 -9.91
N LEU A 65 -12.06 -17.33 -8.62
CA LEU A 65 -10.88 -17.84 -7.92
C LEU A 65 -11.12 -19.29 -7.44
N PRO A 66 -10.05 -20.12 -7.37
CA PRO A 66 -10.14 -21.46 -6.79
C PRO A 66 -10.67 -21.44 -5.34
N LEU A 67 -11.27 -22.55 -4.92
CA LEU A 67 -11.70 -22.71 -3.52
C LEU A 67 -10.51 -22.50 -2.57
N GLY A 68 -10.69 -21.64 -1.57
CA GLY A 68 -9.64 -21.27 -0.61
C GLY A 68 -8.72 -20.14 -1.06
N ALA A 69 -8.83 -19.66 -2.31
CA ALA A 69 -8.13 -18.48 -2.76
C ALA A 69 -8.94 -17.21 -2.46
N MET A 70 -8.23 -16.12 -2.16
CA MET A 70 -8.83 -14.83 -1.81
C MET A 70 -8.11 -13.70 -2.52
N GLN A 71 -8.86 -12.71 -2.99
CA GLN A 71 -8.30 -11.45 -3.44
C GLN A 71 -7.85 -10.58 -2.24
N ILE A 72 -6.65 -10.01 -2.35
CA ILE A 72 -6.13 -9.00 -1.42
C ILE A 72 -6.05 -7.67 -2.17
N PRO A 73 -7.02 -6.75 -2.03
CA PRO A 73 -6.94 -5.45 -2.67
C PRO A 73 -5.88 -4.60 -1.97
N ILE A 74 -5.00 -4.01 -2.78
CA ILE A 74 -3.91 -3.14 -2.33
C ILE A 74 -4.39 -1.69 -2.37
N ILE A 75 -4.21 -0.97 -1.26
CA ILE A 75 -4.45 0.47 -1.16
C ILE A 75 -3.09 1.16 -1.12
N LEU A 76 -2.94 2.19 -1.96
CA LEU A 76 -1.78 3.07 -1.97
C LEU A 76 -2.20 4.47 -1.51
N GLY A 77 -1.44 5.03 -0.57
CA GLY A 77 -1.58 6.42 -0.14
C GLY A 77 -0.26 7.15 -0.36
N SER A 78 -0.29 8.43 -0.73
CA SER A 78 0.91 9.25 -0.76
C SER A 78 0.64 10.57 -0.10
N ASN A 79 1.62 11.05 0.67
CA ASN A 79 1.55 12.35 1.28
C ASN A 79 2.89 13.07 1.10
N LYS A 80 2.88 14.40 1.12
CA LYS A 80 4.07 15.23 1.17
C LYS A 80 4.50 15.41 2.62
N THR A 81 5.71 14.99 2.95
CA THR A 81 6.23 15.02 4.32
C THR A 81 7.53 15.84 4.39
N PRO A 82 7.59 16.90 5.20
CA PRO A 82 8.84 17.63 5.42
C PRO A 82 9.81 16.79 6.26
N VAL A 83 11.03 16.58 5.77
CA VAL A 83 12.06 15.75 6.42
C VAL A 83 12.87 16.55 7.45
N MET A 84 13.07 17.85 7.21
CA MET A 84 13.73 18.76 8.15
C MET A 84 12.89 20.03 8.35
N ARG A 85 12.44 20.29 9.58
CA ARG A 85 11.63 21.48 9.92
C ARG A 85 12.43 22.77 10.11
N THR A 86 13.75 22.70 10.36
CA THR A 86 14.52 23.86 10.85
C THR A 86 15.61 24.38 9.92
N THR A 87 16.24 23.55 9.08
CA THR A 87 17.30 24.04 8.16
C THR A 87 17.44 23.09 6.97
N GLY A 88 16.91 23.45 5.80
CA GLY A 88 17.21 22.73 4.54
C GLY A 88 16.05 22.46 3.58
N GLY A 89 14.79 22.63 4.00
CA GLY A 89 13.63 22.55 3.10
C GLY A 89 13.46 21.22 2.35
N LEU A 90 14.08 20.15 2.87
CA LEU A 90 14.01 18.82 2.27
C LEU A 90 12.62 18.23 2.49
N GLU A 91 11.96 17.86 1.40
CA GLU A 91 10.64 17.27 1.38
C GLU A 91 10.74 15.88 0.76
N MET A 92 10.07 14.91 1.38
CA MET A 92 9.89 13.57 0.85
C MET A 92 8.43 13.37 0.49
N HIS A 93 8.18 12.51 -0.48
CA HIS A 93 6.85 12.10 -0.88
C HIS A 93 6.72 10.58 -0.66
N PRO A 94 6.57 10.12 0.60
CA PRO A 94 6.37 8.70 0.86
C PRO A 94 5.11 8.17 0.15
N VAL A 95 5.21 6.92 -0.30
CA VAL A 95 4.07 6.11 -0.72
C VAL A 95 3.90 5.00 0.30
N PHE A 96 2.72 4.97 0.92
CA PHE A 96 2.30 3.96 1.87
C PHE A 96 1.50 2.88 1.15
N ILE A 97 1.67 1.63 1.58
CA ILE A 97 0.96 0.48 1.07
C ILE A 97 0.22 -0.20 2.23
N THR A 98 -1.04 -0.56 2.01
CA THR A 98 -1.84 -1.35 2.94
C THR A 98 -2.82 -2.24 2.17
N ILE A 99 -3.55 -3.11 2.86
CA ILE A 99 -4.55 -3.99 2.28
C ILE A 99 -5.95 -3.61 2.76
N SER A 100 -6.93 -3.62 1.86
CA SER A 100 -8.30 -3.24 2.21
C SER A 100 -9.03 -4.30 3.06
N ASN A 101 -8.45 -5.50 3.18
CA ASN A 101 -9.01 -6.55 4.03
C ASN A 101 -8.85 -6.25 5.52
N LEU A 102 -7.94 -5.35 5.89
CA LEU A 102 -7.82 -4.93 7.28
C LEU A 102 -9.01 -4.08 7.69
N ASP A 103 -9.49 -4.26 8.91
CA ASP A 103 -10.54 -3.42 9.47
C ASP A 103 -10.15 -1.94 9.40
N LEU A 104 -11.10 -1.08 9.00
CA LEU A 104 -10.89 0.37 8.88
C LEU A 104 -10.33 0.99 10.17
N GLU A 105 -10.75 0.49 11.34
CA GLU A 105 -10.25 0.94 12.62
C GLU A 105 -8.75 0.66 12.77
N VAL A 106 -8.29 -0.52 12.36
CA VAL A 106 -6.87 -0.88 12.38
C VAL A 106 -6.08 -0.07 11.36
N GLN A 107 -6.62 0.13 10.15
CA GLN A 107 -5.99 0.99 9.13
C GLN A 107 -5.80 2.43 9.64
N SER A 108 -6.80 2.97 10.36
CA SER A 108 -6.75 4.34 10.88
C SER A 108 -5.74 4.52 12.02
N LYS A 109 -5.50 3.48 12.82
CA LYS A 109 -4.56 3.50 13.96
C LYS A 109 -3.12 3.19 13.56
N ALA A 110 -2.91 2.45 12.48
CA ALA A 110 -1.58 2.17 11.93
C ALA A 110 -0.94 3.40 11.22
N THR A 111 -1.69 4.49 11.07
CA THR A 111 -1.18 5.78 10.59
C THR A 111 -0.73 6.62 11.79
N LEU A 112 0.46 6.33 12.33
CA LEU A 112 1.19 7.21 13.26
C LEU A 112 2.64 7.36 12.79
#